data_AF-A0A5C6Q2R9-F1
#
_entry.id   AF-A0A5C6Q2R9-F1
#
_cell.length_a   1.000
_cell.length_b   1.000
_cell.length_c   1.000
_cell.angle_alpha   90.00
_cell.angle_beta   90.00
_cell.angle_gamma   90.00
#
_symmetry.space_group_name_H-M   'P 1'
#
loop_
_entity.id
_entity.type
_entity.pdbx_description
1 polymer ?
#
loop_
_entity_poly.entity_id
_entity_poly.type
_entity_poly.pdbx_seq_one_letter_code
_entity_poly.pdbx_strand_id
1 'polypeptide(L)'
;MSKHNYSAYSVQDFDNFDCLKISKWVYLALIFILRGYVVWLMSVTNMQDRVGIIQWIYPETSLFYLSLGSGALGIFIVLVLSLRRPNANGWVKKSWQHGKGILTFALLFDLIICLVGFFYWHLLSLTWLITQAIIVGVLIIMLNLSKKFRINLAEFPEPLPEKKKKVIKPQ
;
A
#
# COMPACT_ATOMS: atom_id res chain seq x y z
N MET A 1 -9.08 20.22 -25.86
CA MET A 1 -9.09 18.76 -26.07
C MET A 1 -8.90 18.06 -24.74
N SER A 2 -9.97 17.51 -24.14
CA SER A 2 -9.83 16.61 -23.00
C SER A 2 -9.16 15.32 -23.52
N LYS A 3 -7.94 15.05 -23.07
CA LYS A 3 -7.29 13.76 -23.36
C LYS A 3 -8.20 12.67 -22.80
N HIS A 4 -8.67 11.75 -23.64
CA HIS A 4 -9.30 10.52 -23.18
C HIS A 4 -8.33 9.83 -22.21
N ASN A 5 -8.59 9.92 -20.91
CA ASN A 5 -7.67 9.46 -19.86
C ASN A 5 -7.39 7.95 -19.91
N TYR A 6 -8.20 7.21 -20.68
CA TYR A 6 -8.16 5.76 -20.82
C TYR A 6 -7.59 5.27 -22.16
N SER A 7 -7.21 6.16 -23.07
CA SER A 7 -6.76 5.76 -24.42
C SER A 7 -5.45 4.95 -24.44
N ALA A 8 -4.73 4.91 -23.31
CA ALA A 8 -3.48 4.18 -23.14
C ALA A 8 -3.64 2.82 -22.45
N TYR A 9 -4.87 2.39 -22.10
CA TYR A 9 -5.12 1.13 -21.38
C TYR A 9 -5.95 0.16 -22.21
N SER A 10 -5.59 -1.12 -22.17
CA SER A 10 -6.31 -2.20 -22.86
C SER A 10 -7.42 -2.75 -21.97
N VAL A 11 -8.38 -3.47 -22.54
CA VAL A 11 -9.48 -4.14 -21.81
C VAL A 11 -8.94 -5.07 -20.70
N GLN A 12 -7.74 -5.62 -20.86
CA GLN A 12 -7.07 -6.50 -19.88
C GLN A 12 -6.58 -5.76 -18.61
N ASP A 13 -6.45 -4.44 -18.65
CA ASP A 13 -6.02 -3.61 -17.52
C ASP A 13 -7.18 -3.31 -16.55
N PHE A 14 -8.41 -3.64 -16.92
CA PHE A 14 -9.61 -3.45 -16.11
C PHE A 14 -9.92 -4.71 -15.27
N ASP A 15 -10.53 -4.48 -14.11
CA ASP A 15 -11.01 -5.50 -13.18
C ASP A 15 -12.48 -5.87 -13.48
N ASN A 16 -13.02 -6.89 -12.82
CA ASN A 16 -14.39 -7.39 -13.03
C ASN A 16 -15.51 -6.35 -12.79
N PHE A 17 -15.17 -5.20 -12.19
CA PHE A 17 -16.06 -4.07 -11.92
C PHE A 17 -15.75 -2.83 -12.78
N ASP A 18 -15.16 -3.02 -13.97
CA ASP A 18 -14.75 -1.96 -14.91
C ASP A 18 -13.80 -0.90 -14.31
N CYS A 19 -13.15 -1.22 -13.18
CA CYS A 19 -12.14 -0.36 -12.55
C CYS A 19 -10.75 -0.70 -13.08
N LEU A 20 -9.88 0.30 -13.24
CA LEU A 20 -8.49 0.05 -13.59
C LEU A 20 -7.80 -0.76 -12.46
N LYS A 21 -6.95 -1.72 -12.83
CA LYS A 21 -6.10 -2.44 -11.87
C LYS A 21 -5.15 -1.47 -11.15
N ILE A 22 -4.87 -1.77 -9.89
CA ILE A 22 -4.01 -0.95 -9.04
C ILE A 22 -2.57 -0.97 -9.57
N SER A 23 -1.91 0.19 -9.48
CA SER A 23 -0.53 0.35 -9.91
C SER A 23 0.42 -0.55 -9.11
N LYS A 24 1.33 -1.23 -9.80
CA LYS A 24 2.37 -2.11 -9.19
C LYS A 24 3.17 -1.39 -8.09
N TRP A 25 3.39 -0.08 -8.24
CA TRP A 25 4.10 0.76 -7.28
C TRP A 25 3.42 0.82 -5.90
N VAL A 26 2.09 0.72 -5.85
CA VAL A 26 1.33 0.68 -4.58
C VAL A 26 1.66 -0.61 -3.84
N TYR A 27 1.68 -1.75 -4.54
CA TYR A 27 2.06 -3.04 -3.96
C TYR A 27 3.52 -3.06 -3.51
N LEU A 28 4.43 -2.46 -4.27
CA LEU A 28 5.84 -2.31 -3.88
C LEU A 28 6.03 -1.44 -2.63
N ALA A 29 5.27 -0.35 -2.51
CA ALA A 29 5.29 0.45 -1.29
C ALA A 29 4.70 -0.32 -0.09
N LEU A 30 3.62 -1.07 -0.30
CA LEU A 30 3.00 -1.88 0.75
C LEU A 30 3.93 -2.99 1.26
N ILE A 31 4.56 -3.77 0.37
CA ILE A 31 5.48 -4.83 0.79
C ILE A 31 6.69 -4.26 1.55
N PHE A 32 7.16 -3.08 1.16
CA PHE A 32 8.25 -2.40 1.84
C PHE A 32 7.86 -1.97 3.27
N ILE A 33 6.67 -1.40 3.46
CA ILE A 33 6.17 -1.00 4.79
C ILE A 33 5.84 -2.23 5.65
N LEU A 34 5.29 -3.29 5.04
CA LEU A 34 4.91 -4.53 5.72
C LEU A 34 6.09 -5.44 6.03
N ARG A 35 7.32 -5.08 5.64
CA ARG A 35 8.52 -5.91 5.88
C ARG A 35 8.67 -6.30 7.35
N GLY A 36 8.38 -5.38 8.28
CA GLY A 36 8.40 -5.65 9.72
C GLY A 36 7.43 -6.77 10.12
N TYR A 37 6.24 -6.82 9.53
CA TYR A 37 5.27 -7.89 9.79
C TYR A 37 5.68 -9.23 9.18
N VAL A 38 6.36 -9.23 8.03
CA VAL A 38 6.91 -10.46 7.44
C VAL A 38 7.97 -11.04 8.37
N VAL A 39 8.88 -10.20 8.88
CA VAL A 39 9.89 -10.61 9.87
C VAL A 39 9.23 -11.08 11.16
N TRP A 40 8.20 -10.38 11.63
CA TRP A 40 7.45 -10.78 12.81
C TRP A 40 6.80 -12.16 12.64
N LEU A 41 6.17 -12.43 11.50
CA LEU A 41 5.56 -13.72 11.22
C LEU A 41 6.61 -14.84 11.19
N MET A 42 7.76 -14.61 10.56
CA MET A 42 8.88 -15.57 10.57
C MET A 42 9.39 -15.83 12.00
N SER A 43 9.51 -14.78 12.81
CA SER A 43 9.91 -14.88 14.22
C SER A 43 8.90 -15.66 15.06
N VAL A 44 7.60 -15.40 14.89
CA VAL A 44 6.53 -16.07 15.66
C VAL A 44 6.37 -17.54 15.26
N THR A 45 6.52 -17.85 13.97
CA THR A 45 6.45 -19.24 13.48
C THR A 45 7.66 -20.07 13.93
N ASN A 46 8.84 -19.46 14.06
CA ASN A 46 10.03 -20.12 14.58
C ASN A 46 10.17 -19.95 16.10
N MET A 47 9.40 -20.72 16.87
CA MET A 47 9.33 -20.57 18.33
C MET A 47 10.64 -20.81 19.09
N GLN A 48 11.60 -21.54 18.51
CA GLN A 48 12.90 -21.83 19.12
C GLN A 48 13.90 -20.69 19.05
N ASP A 49 13.88 -19.88 17.98
CA ASP A 49 14.81 -18.76 17.79
C ASP A 49 14.10 -17.53 17.24
N ARG A 50 13.27 -16.93 18.11
CA ARG A 50 12.48 -15.75 17.78
C ARG A 50 13.36 -14.51 17.59
N VAL A 51 14.38 -14.37 18.43
CA VAL A 51 15.23 -13.18 18.49
C VAL A 51 16.29 -13.20 17.40
N GLY A 52 16.86 -14.37 17.07
CA GLY A 52 17.87 -14.50 16.01
C GLY A 52 17.34 -14.08 14.63
N ILE A 53 16.10 -14.44 14.27
CA ILE A 53 15.48 -14.00 13.01
C ILE A 53 15.32 -12.47 12.97
N ILE A 54 14.93 -11.85 14.09
CA ILE A 54 14.76 -10.40 14.16
C ILE A 54 16.13 -9.72 14.03
N GLN A 55 17.13 -10.19 14.76
CA GLN A 55 18.49 -9.64 14.78
C GLN A 55 19.21 -9.77 13.44
N TRP A 56 18.84 -10.75 12.62
CA TRP A 56 19.40 -10.92 11.29
C TRP A 56 19.00 -9.80 10.32
N ILE A 57 17.80 -9.23 10.49
CA ILE A 57 17.25 -8.20 9.59
C ILE A 57 17.30 -6.80 10.22
N TYR A 58 17.05 -6.72 11.53
CA TYR A 58 17.10 -5.50 12.31
C TYR A 58 18.23 -5.63 13.32
N PRO A 59 19.20 -4.71 13.36
CA PRO A 59 20.30 -4.80 14.31
C PRO A 59 19.80 -4.79 15.76
N GLU A 60 18.62 -4.20 16.01
CA GLU A 60 18.02 -4.07 17.33
C GLU A 60 16.52 -4.34 17.33
N THR A 61 16.04 -4.96 18.40
CA THR A 61 14.62 -5.31 18.56
C THR A 61 13.73 -4.08 18.72
N SER A 62 14.26 -3.00 19.29
CA SER A 62 13.51 -1.74 19.47
C SER A 62 13.11 -1.11 18.14
N LEU A 63 14.02 -1.13 17.16
CA LEU A 63 13.74 -0.65 15.80
C LEU A 63 12.68 -1.50 15.11
N PHE A 64 12.74 -2.82 15.33
CA PHE A 64 11.75 -3.74 14.80
C PHE A 64 10.34 -3.43 15.32
N TYR A 65 10.16 -3.19 16.63
CA TYR A 65 8.86 -2.82 17.19
C TYR A 65 8.33 -1.47 16.68
N LEU A 66 9.22 -0.52 16.40
CA LEU A 66 8.82 0.75 15.78
C LEU A 66 8.41 0.56 14.32
N SER A 67 9.14 -0.27 13.57
CA SER A 67 8.76 -0.68 12.21
C SER A 67 7.46 -1.48 12.16
N LEU A 68 7.08 -2.20 13.23
CA LEU A 68 5.74 -2.78 13.37
C LEU A 68 4.65 -1.70 13.48
N GLY A 69 4.96 -0.56 14.10
CA GLY A 69 4.08 0.60 14.16
C GLY A 69 3.82 1.20 12.78
N SER A 70 4.86 1.48 11.99
CA SER A 70 4.70 1.94 10.60
C SER A 70 4.00 0.88 9.73
N GLY A 71 4.35 -0.40 9.93
CA GLY A 71 3.71 -1.53 9.28
C GLY A 71 2.20 -1.60 9.53
N ALA A 72 1.72 -1.20 10.70
CA ALA A 72 0.29 -1.21 11.04
C ALA A 72 -0.51 -0.26 10.13
N LEU A 73 0.07 0.89 9.77
CA LEU A 73 -0.50 1.77 8.76
C LEU A 73 -0.55 1.10 7.38
N GLY A 74 0.48 0.31 7.04
CA GLY A 74 0.47 -0.53 5.85
C GLY A 74 -0.66 -1.56 5.85
N ILE A 75 -0.87 -2.27 6.98
CA ILE A 75 -1.99 -3.20 7.15
C ILE A 75 -3.32 -2.48 6.98
N PHE A 76 -3.48 -1.29 7.56
CA PHE A 76 -4.70 -0.51 7.39
C PHE A 76 -5.01 -0.24 5.92
N ILE A 77 -4.01 0.11 5.10
CA ILE A 77 -4.20 0.29 3.66
C ILE A 77 -4.57 -1.03 2.97
N VAL A 78 -3.94 -2.15 3.34
CA VAL A 78 -4.31 -3.48 2.84
C VAL A 78 -5.76 -3.84 3.20
N LEU A 79 -6.23 -3.48 4.40
CA LEU A 79 -7.61 -3.68 4.81
C LEU A 79 -8.57 -2.84 3.98
N VAL A 80 -8.29 -1.55 3.78
CA VAL A 80 -9.09 -0.67 2.90
C VAL A 80 -9.13 -1.22 1.48
N LEU A 81 -7.99 -1.71 0.99
CA LEU A 81 -7.89 -2.34 -0.33
C LEU A 81 -8.73 -3.62 -0.41
N SER A 82 -8.68 -4.47 0.61
CA SER A 82 -9.45 -5.72 0.67
C SER A 82 -10.96 -5.47 0.77
N LEU A 83 -11.34 -4.35 1.39
CA LEU A 83 -12.72 -3.89 1.52
C LEU A 83 -13.22 -3.08 0.30
N ARG A 84 -12.39 -2.91 -0.74
CA ARG A 84 -12.76 -2.23 -2.00
C ARG A 84 -13.70 -3.11 -2.83
N ARG A 85 -14.96 -3.21 -2.40
CA ARG A 85 -16.05 -3.95 -3.06
C ARG A 85 -17.20 -3.02 -3.44
N PRO A 86 -18.04 -3.38 -4.44
CA PRO A 86 -19.28 -2.67 -4.69
C PRO A 86 -20.14 -2.67 -3.41
N ASN A 87 -20.77 -1.52 -3.11
CA ASN A 87 -21.51 -1.26 -1.87
C ASN A 87 -20.69 -1.18 -0.57
N ALA A 88 -19.38 -0.93 -0.64
CA ALA A 88 -18.59 -0.69 0.57
C ALA A 88 -19.07 0.55 1.36
N ASN A 89 -18.90 0.49 2.68
CA ASN A 89 -19.26 1.58 3.60
C ASN A 89 -18.56 2.90 3.23
N GLY A 90 -19.21 4.02 3.53
CA GLY A 90 -18.71 5.36 3.18
C GLY A 90 -17.32 5.69 3.75
N TRP A 91 -16.96 5.10 4.91
CA TRP A 91 -15.63 5.29 5.50
C TRP A 91 -14.52 4.68 4.61
N VAL A 92 -14.74 3.50 4.01
CA VAL A 92 -13.78 2.84 3.10
C VAL A 92 -13.55 3.71 1.87
N LYS A 93 -14.62 4.27 1.30
CA LYS A 93 -14.54 5.17 0.14
C LYS A 93 -13.72 6.41 0.47
N LYS A 94 -13.99 7.05 1.63
CA LYS A 94 -13.26 8.24 2.07
C LYS A 94 -11.78 7.94 2.37
N SER A 95 -11.49 6.81 3.01
CA SER A 95 -10.12 6.34 3.26
C SER A 95 -9.38 6.04 1.94
N TRP A 96 -10.05 5.44 0.95
CA TRP A 96 -9.47 5.16 -0.36
C TRP A 96 -9.12 6.45 -1.11
N GLN A 97 -9.99 7.46 -1.11
CA GLN A 97 -9.69 8.77 -1.73
C GLN A 97 -8.43 9.42 -1.14
N HIS A 98 -8.19 9.23 0.15
CA HIS A 98 -6.98 9.69 0.85
C HIS A 98 -5.84 8.66 0.82
N GLY A 99 -6.01 7.52 0.14
CA GLY A 99 -5.10 6.38 0.17
C GLY A 99 -3.67 6.73 -0.24
N LYS A 100 -3.49 7.63 -1.22
CA LYS A 100 -2.15 8.14 -1.57
C LYS A 100 -1.50 8.87 -0.41
N GLY A 101 -2.25 9.73 0.27
CA GLY A 101 -1.77 10.48 1.43
C GLY A 101 -1.39 9.55 2.56
N ILE A 102 -2.25 8.58 2.88
CA ILE A 102 -2.01 7.59 3.94
C ILE A 102 -0.77 6.74 3.62
N LEU A 103 -0.62 6.27 2.37
CA LEU A 103 0.55 5.49 1.94
C LEU A 103 1.84 6.32 1.98
N THR A 104 1.80 7.57 1.52
CA THR A 104 2.95 8.48 1.58
C THR A 104 3.32 8.79 3.02
N PHE A 105 2.34 9.05 3.87
CA PHE A 105 2.55 9.27 5.30
C PHE A 105 3.16 8.05 5.98
N ALA A 106 2.70 6.84 5.66
CA ALA A 106 3.27 5.61 6.20
C ALA A 106 4.75 5.43 5.78
N LEU A 107 5.10 5.73 4.53
CA LEU A 107 6.50 5.72 4.06
C LEU A 107 7.37 6.77 4.78
N LEU A 108 6.86 7.98 4.94
CA LEU A 108 7.59 9.05 5.65
C LEU A 108 7.75 8.74 7.13
N PHE A 109 6.71 8.19 7.77
CA PHE A 109 6.76 7.76 9.15
C PHE A 109 7.80 6.64 9.37
N ASP A 110 7.89 5.68 8.45
CA ASP A 110 8.92 4.64 8.46
C ASP A 110 10.34 5.24 8.32
N LEU A 111 10.51 6.25 7.46
CA LEU A 111 11.79 6.95 7.31
C LEU A 111 12.15 7.76 8.57
N ILE A 112 11.17 8.40 9.21
CA ILE A 112 11.36 9.11 10.48
C ILE A 112 11.82 8.16 11.58
N ILE A 113 11.25 6.95 11.68
CA ILE A 113 11.72 5.92 12.61
C ILE A 113 13.19 5.58 12.35
N CYS A 114 13.59 5.43 11.08
CA CYS A 114 14.98 5.17 10.71
C CYS A 114 15.90 6.35 11.10
N LEU A 115 15.45 7.59 10.90
CA LEU A 115 16.19 8.80 11.30
C LEU A 115 16.37 8.87 12.82
N VAL A 116 15.31 8.63 13.59
CA VAL A 116 15.37 8.60 15.06
C VAL A 116 16.30 7.50 15.54
N GLY A 117 16.20 6.31 14.94
CA GLY A 117 17.07 5.18 15.23
C GLY A 117 18.55 5.43 14.97
N PHE A 118 18.86 6.23 13.95
CA PHE A 118 20.22 6.66 13.64
C PHE A 118 20.72 7.74 14.61
N PHE A 119 20.00 8.85 14.76
CA PHE A 119 20.49 10.02 15.50
C PHE A 119 20.43 9.88 17.02
N TYR A 120 19.36 9.30 17.56
CA TYR A 120 19.17 9.25 19.02
C TYR A 120 19.71 7.98 19.64
N TRP A 121 19.58 6.85 18.93
CA TRP A 121 19.97 5.55 19.47
C TRP A 121 21.26 4.98 18.87
N HIS A 122 21.81 5.58 17.80
CA HIS A 122 23.00 5.09 17.10
C HIS A 122 22.92 3.61 16.67
N LEU A 123 21.71 3.11 16.41
CA LEU A 123 21.46 1.69 16.10
C LEU A 123 21.59 1.37 14.61
N LEU A 124 21.65 2.38 13.76
CA LEU A 124 21.73 2.25 12.30
C LEU A 124 23.10 2.71 11.79
N SER A 125 23.58 2.05 10.75
CA SER A 125 24.68 2.58 9.94
C SER A 125 24.19 3.69 9.01
N LEU A 126 25.10 4.63 8.69
CA LEU A 126 24.80 5.69 7.74
C LEU A 126 24.41 5.14 6.36
N THR A 127 25.06 4.05 5.93
CA THR A 127 24.77 3.38 4.65
C THR A 127 23.36 2.80 4.61
N TRP A 128 22.89 2.22 5.72
CA TRP A 128 21.52 1.72 5.84
C TRP A 128 20.50 2.85 5.78
N LEU A 129 20.72 3.94 6.52
CA LEU A 129 19.84 5.11 6.50
C LEU A 129 19.71 5.70 5.09
N ILE A 130 20.83 5.90 4.39
CA ILE A 130 20.84 6.41 3.01
C ILE A 130 20.07 5.47 2.08
N THR A 131 20.28 4.16 2.21
CA THR A 131 19.57 3.17 1.39
C THR A 131 18.05 3.25 1.60
N GLN A 132 17.60 3.31 2.85
CA GLN A 132 16.18 3.46 3.18
C GLN A 132 15.61 4.79 2.65
N ALA A 133 16.35 5.89 2.79
CA ALA A 133 15.94 7.20 2.27
C ALA A 133 15.79 7.21 0.75
N ILE A 134 16.72 6.57 0.02
CA ILE A 134 16.65 6.44 -1.44
C ILE A 134 15.42 5.60 -1.84
N ILE A 135 15.20 4.44 -1.22
CA ILE A 135 14.06 3.57 -1.54
C ILE A 135 12.75 4.31 -1.29
N VAL A 136 12.60 4.95 -0.13
CA VAL A 136 11.40 5.73 0.21
C VAL A 136 11.20 6.89 -0.77
N GLY A 137 12.27 7.63 -1.09
CA GLY A 137 12.22 8.72 -2.06
C GLY A 137 11.76 8.26 -3.44
N VAL A 138 12.34 7.16 -3.95
CA VAL A 138 11.94 6.56 -5.24
C VAL A 138 10.48 6.12 -5.21
N LEU A 139 10.03 5.44 -4.14
CA LEU A 139 8.64 5.01 -4.01
C LEU A 139 7.67 6.20 -4.00
N ILE A 140 7.97 7.27 -3.25
CA ILE A 140 7.15 8.47 -3.21
C ILE A 140 7.10 9.16 -4.57
N ILE A 141 8.24 9.29 -5.26
CA ILE A 141 8.30 9.87 -6.60
C ILE A 141 7.46 9.04 -7.59
N MET A 142 7.63 7.72 -7.58
CA MET A 142 6.87 6.82 -8.47
C MET A 142 5.38 6.84 -8.18
N LEU A 143 4.97 6.91 -6.90
CA LEU A 143 3.56 7.06 -6.51
C LEU A 143 2.97 8.37 -7.01
N ASN A 144 3.73 9.46 -7.05
CA ASN A 144 3.27 10.76 -7.53
C ASN A 144 3.28 10.89 -9.06
N LEU A 145 4.26 10.28 -9.74
CA LEU A 145 4.33 10.26 -11.21
C LEU A 145 3.31 9.31 -11.84
N SER A 146 2.89 8.27 -11.11
CA SER A 146 1.96 7.26 -11.58
C SER A 146 0.56 7.84 -11.81
N LYS A 147 0.28 8.24 -13.06
CA LYS A 147 -1.07 8.64 -13.52
C LYS A 147 -2.11 7.54 -13.28
N LYS A 148 -1.71 6.26 -13.41
CA LYS A 148 -2.53 5.08 -13.09
C LYS A 148 -3.08 5.14 -11.67
N PHE A 149 -2.25 5.55 -10.70
CA PHE A 149 -2.69 5.58 -9.29
C PHE A 149 -3.67 6.72 -9.03
N ARG A 150 -3.47 7.89 -9.65
CA ARG A 150 -4.41 9.01 -9.56
C ARG A 150 -5.80 8.65 -10.12
N ILE A 151 -5.85 7.93 -11.23
CA ILE A 151 -7.10 7.44 -11.82
C ILE A 151 -7.75 6.40 -10.89
N ASN A 152 -6.97 5.42 -10.41
CA ASN A 152 -7.43 4.41 -9.44
C ASN A 152 -8.04 4.99 -8.16
N LEU A 153 -7.54 6.14 -7.67
CA LEU A 153 -8.07 6.81 -6.47
C LEU A 153 -9.42 7.49 -6.71
N ALA A 154 -9.66 7.94 -7.94
CA ALA A 154 -10.93 8.53 -8.36
C ALA A 154 -11.98 7.46 -8.66
N GLU A 155 -11.55 6.25 -9.02
CA GLU A 155 -12.42 5.11 -9.31
C GLU A 155 -12.72 4.27 -8.07
N PHE A 156 -14.01 4.08 -7.79
CA PHE A 156 -14.49 3.13 -6.80
C PHE A 156 -15.44 2.14 -7.47
N PRO A 157 -15.41 0.84 -7.14
CA PRO A 157 -16.29 -0.15 -7.75
C PRO A 157 -17.77 0.21 -7.57
N GLU A 158 -18.48 0.32 -8.68
CA GLU A 158 -19.93 0.50 -8.73
C GLU A 158 -20.60 -0.82 -9.14
N PRO A 159 -21.82 -1.10 -8.67
CA PRO A 159 -22.57 -2.25 -9.14
C PRO A 159 -22.83 -2.11 -10.64
N LEU A 160 -22.52 -3.16 -11.41
CA LEU A 160 -22.83 -3.19 -12.84
C LEU A 160 -24.34 -2.99 -13.03
N PRO A 161 -24.78 -2.17 -14.02
CA PRO A 161 -26.19 -2.01 -14.29
C PRO A 161 -26.78 -3.37 -14.63
N GLU A 162 -27.76 -3.81 -13.85
CA GLU A 162 -28.48 -5.06 -14.14
C GLU A 162 -28.95 -5.01 -15.60
N LYS A 163 -28.58 -6.03 -16.39
CA LYS A 163 -29.15 -6.23 -17.72
C LYS A 163 -30.66 -6.25 -17.54
N LYS A 164 -31.35 -5.14 -17.85
CA LYS A 164 -32.80 -5.08 -17.93
C LYS A 164 -33.22 -6.23 -18.83
N LYS A 165 -33.75 -7.31 -18.24
CA LYS A 165 -34.43 -8.37 -18.99
C LYS A 165 -35.50 -7.63 -19.80
N LYS A 166 -35.34 -7.57 -21.11
CA LYS A 166 -36.39 -7.11 -22.01
C LYS A 166 -37.59 -8.00 -21.70
N VAL A 167 -38.57 -7.47 -20.98
CA VAL A 167 -39.86 -8.11 -20.79
C VAL A 167 -40.50 -8.10 -22.17
N ILE A 168 -40.30 -9.18 -22.91
CA ILE A 168 -41.04 -9.44 -24.15
C ILE A 168 -42.47 -9.65 -23.69
N LYS A 169 -43.32 -8.63 -23.83
CA LYS A 169 -44.75 -8.80 -23.65
C LYS A 169 -45.23 -9.72 -24.78
N PRO A 170 -45.88 -10.87 -24.49
CA PRO A 170 -46.60 -11.61 -25.51
C PRO A 170 -47.73 -10.71 -26.04
N GLN A 171 -47.85 -10.66 -27.37
CA GLN A 171 -48.92 -9.98 -28.10
C GLN A 171 -50.21 -10.79 -28.02
#